data_AF-A0A6G0WGR2-F1
#
_entry.id   AF-A0A6G0WGR2-F1
#
_cell.length_a   1.000
_cell.length_b   1.000
_cell.length_c   1.000
_cell.angle_alpha   90.00
_cell.angle_beta   90.00
_cell.angle_gamma   90.00
#
_symmetry.space_group_name_H-M   'P 1'
#
loop_
_entity.id
_entity.type
_entity.pdbx_description
1 polymer ?
#
loop_
_entity_poly.entity_id
_entity_poly.type
_entity_poly.pdbx_seq_one_letter_code
_entity_poly.pdbx_strand_id
1 'polypeptide(L)'
;MNSAWWTRFTKTALPPSETSSELRGASPTNYILTRLPRLKAGRLLLEIHGVQRQWESYVVALVGDNIDNLALYYYKHATDKTPAGAIRLCSATVDLMEEIFCVITAEHTWYLCADTQREAEEWVDMICSTLESAATSTTSTPTTLNDDSSLLRRRRLSSHVTASNVKEIQSRDGATRIDEFIDIYIRSEAMDIRTQASRGAFSWSSLRSITWRVWLGCLPPTLSFGKWSAVTQCNRRRYDELCAAYPLDLDALFDESAQNPSACMASSIVKDIRRTRSAMPFFQQLPVQHMLVRLLYIYASEHPNVSYNQGMGELLAILVYLLHVEQWNAFKSIHGSECGQLRGASISNSSGYSVDSTISSLSDFNAMEGDEDDAYVQVDMIHLDSHKHLIIVDTAGFLDMLPFQGQNAKCTLACRDAIGQLLASLTDGAFVEHDAYALFEQVMQRMATIYCPHPSTSPTKPSTSPSCKETALHAQLERIHNHWLRQWDVQLMQHLDTLHIPPEVYLLRWLRLLLAREFQMFQVWALWDAIFALSPDDFRFVEALCVAILLERRADLLAQHDVSGMLQLLKNVGMSSMQLVECGRKVWLAAALDN
;
A
#
# COMPACT_ATOMS: atom_id res chain seq x y z
N MET A 1 35.34 9.74 -6.65
CA MET A 1 35.91 9.62 -8.01
C MET A 1 35.90 8.15 -8.38
N ASN A 2 35.33 7.86 -9.56
CA ASN A 2 35.32 6.61 -10.34
C ASN A 2 34.63 5.41 -9.67
N SER A 3 33.44 4.98 -10.13
CA SER A 3 33.15 4.32 -11.43
C SER A 3 33.93 3.02 -11.61
N ALA A 4 33.17 1.91 -11.76
CA ALA A 4 33.50 0.64 -12.42
C ALA A 4 32.97 -0.58 -11.64
N TRP A 5 31.69 -0.90 -11.84
CA TRP A 5 31.18 -2.28 -11.67
C TRP A 5 30.49 -2.80 -12.94
N TRP A 6 30.70 -2.15 -14.09
CA TRP A 6 30.16 -2.58 -15.38
C TRP A 6 31.29 -2.83 -16.37
N THR A 7 31.94 -4.00 -16.28
CA THR A 7 32.68 -4.54 -17.42
C THR A 7 32.90 -6.04 -17.23
N ARG A 8 31.99 -6.86 -17.78
CA ARG A 8 32.26 -8.16 -18.43
C ARG A 8 30.95 -8.93 -18.64
N PHE A 9 30.32 -8.72 -19.79
CA PHE A 9 29.69 -9.83 -20.50
C PHE A 9 29.98 -9.66 -21.98
N THR A 10 30.78 -10.61 -22.47
CA THR A 10 31.40 -10.65 -23.78
C THR A 10 30.42 -11.12 -24.85
N LYS A 11 30.41 -10.39 -25.97
CA LYS A 11 29.91 -10.82 -27.29
C LYS A 11 30.23 -12.30 -27.53
N THR A 12 29.20 -13.10 -27.79
CA THR A 12 29.32 -14.34 -28.55
C THR A 12 28.56 -14.15 -29.86
N ALA A 13 29.31 -14.19 -30.96
CA ALA A 13 28.80 -14.19 -32.32
C ALA A 13 28.76 -15.64 -32.84
N LEU A 14 27.80 -15.96 -33.72
CA LEU A 14 27.78 -17.03 -34.74
C LEU A 14 26.37 -17.11 -35.40
N PRO A 15 26.17 -17.71 -36.60
CA PRO A 15 26.59 -17.35 -37.96
C PRO A 15 25.36 -17.13 -38.93
N PRO A 16 25.53 -16.91 -40.26
CA PRO A 16 24.44 -16.51 -41.17
C PRO A 16 23.80 -17.66 -41.99
N SER A 17 22.74 -17.32 -42.74
CA SER A 17 21.97 -18.09 -43.76
C SER A 17 20.77 -18.90 -43.22
N GLU A 18 19.61 -19.03 -43.88
CA GLU A 18 19.04 -18.47 -45.11
C GLU A 18 17.54 -18.86 -45.18
N THR A 19 16.82 -18.23 -46.11
CA THR A 19 15.54 -18.62 -46.75
C THR A 19 14.21 -18.06 -46.23
N SER A 20 13.67 -17.25 -47.13
CA SER A 20 12.36 -16.66 -47.34
C SER A 20 11.16 -17.62 -47.38
N SER A 21 10.01 -17.15 -46.88
CA SER A 21 8.76 -17.18 -47.67
C SER A 21 7.88 -15.99 -47.31
N GLU A 22 7.52 -15.22 -48.34
CA GLU A 22 6.58 -14.09 -48.29
C GLU A 22 5.16 -14.56 -47.99
N LEU A 23 4.35 -13.73 -47.34
CA LEU A 23 2.99 -13.45 -47.80
C LEU A 23 2.57 -12.04 -47.35
N ARG A 24 2.23 -11.24 -48.37
CA ARG A 24 1.82 -9.83 -48.31
C ARG A 24 0.56 -9.63 -47.48
N GLY A 25 0.55 -8.53 -46.74
CA GLY A 25 -0.65 -7.90 -46.19
C GLY A 25 -0.27 -6.63 -45.44
N ALA A 26 -0.05 -5.52 -46.16
CA ALA A 26 0.08 -4.22 -45.50
C ALA A 26 -1.26 -3.90 -44.83
N SER A 27 -1.30 -3.96 -43.49
CA SER A 27 -2.52 -3.66 -42.73
C SER A 27 -2.82 -2.15 -42.78
N PRO A 28 -4.10 -1.74 -42.66
CA PRO A 28 -4.53 -0.33 -42.71
C PRO A 28 -3.94 0.55 -41.59
N THR A 29 -3.33 -0.06 -40.57
CA THR A 29 -2.81 0.60 -39.36
C THR A 29 -1.64 1.54 -39.63
N ASN A 30 -0.84 1.30 -40.68
CA ASN A 30 0.36 2.10 -40.98
C ASN A 30 0.06 3.52 -41.46
N TYR A 31 -1.07 3.76 -42.12
CA TYR A 31 -1.42 5.10 -42.61
C TYR A 31 -1.94 6.01 -41.48
N ILE A 32 -2.50 5.44 -40.41
CA ILE A 32 -3.10 6.19 -39.30
C ILE A 32 -1.99 6.69 -38.34
N LEU A 33 -0.97 5.87 -38.07
CA LEU A 33 0.12 6.20 -37.14
C LEU A 33 0.97 7.42 -37.55
N THR A 34 1.01 7.75 -38.85
CA THR A 34 1.75 8.92 -39.35
C THR A 34 0.98 10.23 -39.17
N ARG A 35 -0.30 10.19 -38.81
CA ARG A 35 -1.16 11.36 -38.58
C ARG A 35 -1.44 11.66 -37.11
N LEU A 36 -1.22 10.69 -36.23
CA LEU A 36 -1.43 10.88 -34.79
C LEU A 36 -0.25 11.65 -34.15
N PRO A 37 -0.51 12.52 -33.17
CA PRO A 37 0.55 13.30 -32.55
C PRO A 37 1.47 12.39 -31.73
N ARG A 38 2.78 12.60 -31.91
CA ARG A 38 3.82 11.97 -31.08
C ARG A 38 4.10 12.90 -29.89
N LEU A 39 3.75 12.44 -28.70
CA LEU A 39 3.76 13.24 -27.48
C LEU A 39 5.11 13.17 -26.77
N LYS A 40 5.74 12.00 -26.76
CA LYS A 40 7.12 11.77 -26.28
C LYS A 40 7.74 10.60 -27.03
N ALA A 41 9.04 10.65 -27.27
CA ALA A 41 9.79 9.55 -27.85
C ALA A 41 11.19 9.47 -27.23
N GLY A 42 11.71 8.26 -27.07
CA GLY A 42 13.01 8.01 -26.47
C GLY A 42 13.36 6.53 -26.49
N ARG A 43 14.52 6.18 -25.95
CA ARG A 43 14.94 4.78 -25.84
C ARG A 43 14.54 4.24 -24.48
N LEU A 44 13.96 3.06 -24.46
CA LEU A 44 13.63 2.34 -23.24
C LEU A 44 14.04 0.88 -23.42
N LEU A 45 14.38 0.23 -22.31
CA LEU A 45 14.48 -1.23 -22.28
C LEU A 45 13.09 -1.80 -21.98
N LEU A 46 12.65 -2.78 -22.75
CA LEU A 46 11.40 -3.51 -22.50
C LEU A 46 11.75 -4.94 -22.10
N GLU A 47 11.01 -5.49 -21.13
CA GLU A 47 11.11 -6.90 -20.76
C GLU A 47 10.48 -7.81 -21.84
N ILE A 48 11.21 -8.85 -22.27
CA ILE A 48 10.74 -9.79 -23.30
C ILE A 48 9.71 -10.76 -22.69
N HIS A 49 8.56 -10.93 -23.35
CA HIS A 49 7.51 -11.86 -22.90
C HIS A 49 8.02 -13.30 -22.69
N GLY A 50 7.65 -13.88 -21.54
CA GLY A 50 7.83 -15.31 -21.24
C GLY A 50 9.12 -15.69 -20.53
N VAL A 51 10.06 -14.77 -20.31
CA VAL A 51 11.32 -15.03 -19.59
C VAL A 51 11.64 -13.86 -18.65
N GLN A 52 11.44 -14.05 -17.34
CA GLN A 52 11.79 -13.05 -16.33
C GLN A 52 13.26 -12.61 -16.49
N ARG A 53 13.50 -11.28 -16.49
CA ARG A 53 14.83 -10.61 -16.46
C ARG A 53 15.61 -10.53 -17.77
N GLN A 54 14.99 -10.71 -18.94
CA GLN A 54 15.62 -10.36 -20.22
C GLN A 54 15.08 -9.04 -20.76
N TRP A 55 15.99 -8.07 -20.96
CA TRP A 55 15.68 -6.71 -21.40
C TRP A 55 16.23 -6.47 -22.80
N GLU A 56 15.39 -5.93 -23.68
CA GLU A 56 15.77 -5.51 -25.02
C GLU A 56 15.57 -4.02 -25.20
N SER A 57 16.50 -3.36 -25.90
CA SER A 57 16.41 -1.92 -26.19
C SER A 57 15.49 -1.66 -27.37
N TYR A 58 14.49 -0.83 -27.15
CA TYR A 58 13.57 -0.35 -28.18
C TYR A 58 13.56 1.17 -28.23
N VAL A 59 13.23 1.71 -29.40
CA VAL A 59 12.81 3.10 -29.53
C VAL A 59 11.31 3.13 -29.26
N VAL A 60 10.89 3.83 -28.21
CA VAL A 60 9.50 3.93 -27.78
C VAL A 60 8.97 5.31 -28.09
N ALA A 61 7.73 5.38 -28.56
CA ALA A 61 7.00 6.62 -28.78
C ALA A 61 5.59 6.53 -28.19
N LEU A 62 5.24 7.51 -27.36
CA LEU A 62 3.87 7.75 -26.91
C LEU A 62 3.12 8.51 -28.02
N VAL A 63 2.06 7.89 -28.54
CA VAL A 63 1.32 8.39 -29.71
C VAL A 63 -0.18 8.27 -29.46
N GLY A 64 -0.93 9.32 -29.79
CA GLY A 64 -2.39 9.36 -29.67
C GLY A 64 -2.91 10.72 -29.23
N ASP A 65 -4.20 10.96 -29.40
CA ASP A 65 -4.89 12.20 -29.03
C ASP A 65 -6.21 11.97 -28.28
N ASN A 66 -6.67 10.73 -28.18
CA ASN A 66 -7.84 10.32 -27.40
C ASN A 66 -7.62 8.94 -26.77
N ILE A 67 -8.50 8.54 -25.85
CA ILE A 67 -8.29 7.32 -25.04
C ILE A 67 -8.32 6.03 -25.87
N ASP A 68 -9.04 6.03 -27.00
CA ASP A 68 -9.18 4.87 -27.88
C ASP A 68 -7.93 4.61 -28.73
N ASN A 69 -7.12 5.65 -28.96
CA ASN A 69 -5.93 5.58 -29.82
C ASN A 69 -4.60 5.86 -29.11
N LEU A 70 -4.62 6.16 -27.81
CA LEU A 70 -3.42 6.41 -27.01
C LEU A 70 -2.67 5.10 -26.72
N ALA A 71 -1.41 5.03 -27.17
CA ALA A 71 -0.57 3.85 -27.01
C ALA A 71 0.94 4.19 -26.98
N LEU A 72 1.73 3.30 -26.37
CA LEU A 72 3.18 3.27 -26.50
C LEU A 72 3.57 2.33 -27.64
N TYR A 73 4.07 2.89 -28.74
CA TYR A 73 4.60 2.12 -29.87
C TYR A 73 6.10 1.92 -29.71
N TYR A 74 6.57 0.68 -29.82
CA TYR A 74 7.99 0.37 -29.69
C TYR A 74 8.56 -0.22 -30.99
N TYR A 75 9.77 0.20 -31.37
CA TYR A 75 10.44 -0.12 -32.64
C TYR A 75 11.83 -0.70 -32.36
N LYS A 76 12.25 -1.72 -33.12
CA LYS A 76 13.59 -2.33 -32.99
C LYS A 76 14.69 -1.34 -33.36
N HIS A 77 14.46 -0.55 -34.41
CA HIS A 77 15.37 0.50 -34.84
C HIS A 77 14.62 1.81 -35.13
N ALA A 78 15.31 2.94 -34.93
CA ALA A 78 14.73 4.28 -35.14
C ALA A 78 14.29 4.54 -36.59
N THR A 79 14.82 3.78 -37.55
CA THR A 79 14.50 3.87 -38.98
C THR A 79 13.30 3.02 -39.40
N ASP A 80 12.77 2.19 -38.50
CA ASP A 80 11.70 1.26 -38.81
C ASP A 80 10.38 2.02 -38.98
N LYS A 81 9.69 1.76 -40.10
CA LYS A 81 8.38 2.37 -40.39
C LYS A 81 7.23 1.65 -39.69
N THR A 82 7.45 0.39 -39.28
CA THR A 82 6.46 -0.46 -38.62
C THR A 82 6.89 -0.71 -37.18
N PRO A 83 6.01 -0.48 -36.18
CA PRO A 83 6.33 -0.81 -34.80
C PRO A 83 6.46 -2.32 -34.63
N ALA A 84 7.36 -2.74 -33.74
CA ALA A 84 7.48 -4.12 -33.31
C ALA A 84 6.28 -4.55 -32.46
N GLY A 85 5.64 -3.60 -31.78
CA GLY A 85 4.37 -3.78 -31.09
C GLY A 85 3.85 -2.47 -30.49
N ALA A 86 2.73 -2.56 -29.79
CA ALA A 86 2.07 -1.42 -29.17
C ALA A 86 1.47 -1.82 -27.82
N ILE A 87 1.69 -0.98 -26.81
CA ILE A 87 1.05 -1.08 -25.50
C ILE A 87 -0.11 -0.09 -25.50
N ARG A 88 -1.34 -0.59 -25.63
CA ARG A 88 -2.53 0.27 -25.59
C ARG A 88 -2.73 0.79 -24.18
N LEU A 89 -2.96 2.09 -24.06
CA LEU A 89 -3.08 2.75 -22.77
C LEU A 89 -4.54 2.95 -22.32
N CYS A 90 -5.51 2.49 -23.12
CA CYS A 90 -6.92 2.44 -22.71
C CYS A 90 -7.05 1.65 -21.41
N SER A 91 -7.45 2.33 -20.33
CA SER A 91 -7.56 1.76 -18.98
C SER A 91 -6.26 1.21 -18.39
N ALA A 92 -5.10 1.72 -18.83
CA ALA A 92 -3.81 1.33 -18.27
C ALA A 92 -3.48 2.07 -16.95
N THR A 93 -2.87 1.37 -16.00
CA THR A 93 -2.30 1.97 -14.79
C THR A 93 -0.78 1.95 -14.87
N VAL A 94 -0.11 3.00 -14.40
CA VAL A 94 1.34 3.12 -14.44
C VAL A 94 1.91 3.16 -13.03
N ASP A 95 2.93 2.34 -12.75
CA ASP A 95 3.66 2.32 -11.48
C ASP A 95 5.16 2.59 -11.72
N LEU A 96 5.85 3.16 -10.74
CA LEU A 96 7.25 3.60 -10.86
C LEU A 96 8.10 3.10 -9.69
N MET A 97 9.22 2.46 -10.02
CA MET A 97 10.27 2.03 -9.10
C MET A 97 11.65 2.41 -9.66
N GLU A 98 12.26 3.48 -9.12
CA GLU A 98 13.57 3.98 -9.55
C GLU A 98 13.64 4.27 -11.06
N GLU A 99 14.45 3.54 -11.85
CA GLU A 99 14.53 3.70 -13.31
C GLU A 99 13.52 2.84 -14.08
N ILE A 100 12.79 1.96 -13.39
CA ILE A 100 11.84 1.02 -13.97
C ILE A 100 10.42 1.51 -13.69
N PHE A 101 9.60 1.61 -14.72
CA PHE A 101 8.17 1.81 -14.59
C PHE A 101 7.41 0.67 -15.26
N CYS A 102 6.26 0.29 -14.70
CA CYS A 102 5.38 -0.68 -15.30
C CYS A 102 4.10 -0.04 -15.81
N VAL A 103 3.61 -0.53 -16.95
CA VAL A 103 2.34 -0.17 -17.54
C VAL A 103 1.47 -1.41 -17.50
N ILE A 104 0.48 -1.41 -16.61
CA ILE A 104 -0.45 -2.50 -16.40
C ILE A 104 -1.68 -2.21 -17.25
N THR A 105 -1.92 -3.01 -18.28
CA THR A 105 -3.14 -2.98 -19.08
C THR A 105 -4.08 -4.10 -18.61
N ALA A 106 -5.32 -4.12 -19.11
CA ALA A 106 -6.29 -5.18 -18.79
C ALA A 106 -5.77 -6.60 -19.13
N GLU A 107 -4.89 -6.71 -20.11
CA GLU A 107 -4.39 -8.00 -20.59
C GLU A 107 -3.01 -8.36 -20.03
N HIS A 108 -2.13 -7.38 -19.80
CA HIS A 108 -0.71 -7.62 -19.52
C HIS A 108 -0.06 -6.51 -18.67
N THR A 109 0.92 -6.89 -17.85
CA THR A 109 1.84 -5.92 -17.21
C THR A 109 3.13 -5.82 -18.02
N TRP A 110 3.46 -4.61 -18.44
CA TRP A 110 4.65 -4.29 -19.23
C TRP A 110 5.67 -3.59 -18.35
N TYR A 111 6.92 -4.05 -18.33
CA TYR A 111 8.00 -3.38 -17.61
C TYR A 111 8.89 -2.63 -18.60
N LEU A 112 9.13 -1.35 -18.31
CA LEU A 112 9.98 -0.45 -19.09
C LEU A 112 11.05 0.15 -18.18
N CYS A 113 12.28 0.22 -18.65
CA CYS A 113 13.39 0.84 -17.93
C CYS A 113 13.96 2.01 -18.73
N ALA A 114 14.08 3.16 -18.10
CA ALA A 114 14.78 4.32 -18.65
C ALA A 114 16.27 4.31 -18.29
N ASP A 115 17.08 5.20 -18.90
CA ASP A 115 18.52 5.26 -18.60
C ASP A 115 18.79 5.88 -17.22
N THR A 116 17.85 6.67 -16.69
CA THR A 116 17.92 7.29 -15.36
C THR A 116 16.55 7.36 -14.69
N GLN A 117 16.53 7.44 -13.36
CA GLN A 117 15.30 7.60 -12.58
C GLN A 117 14.51 8.85 -13.03
N ARG A 118 15.20 9.96 -13.27
CA ARG A 118 14.58 11.20 -13.71
C ARG A 118 13.87 11.03 -15.06
N GLU A 119 14.48 10.28 -15.98
CA GLU A 119 13.86 10.01 -17.28
C GLU A 119 12.63 9.11 -17.13
N ALA A 120 12.67 8.10 -16.24
CA ALA A 120 11.51 7.29 -15.91
C ALA A 120 10.36 8.12 -15.32
N GLU A 121 10.66 9.02 -14.38
CA GLU A 121 9.70 10.00 -13.84
C GLU A 121 9.07 10.84 -14.96
N GLU A 122 9.88 11.40 -15.87
CA GLU A 122 9.38 12.17 -17.02
C GLU A 122 8.54 11.35 -18.01
N TRP A 123 8.78 10.04 -18.13
CA TRP A 123 7.95 9.14 -18.94
C TRP A 123 6.60 8.88 -18.28
N VAL A 124 6.61 8.56 -16.98
CA VAL A 124 5.40 8.31 -16.20
C VAL A 124 4.53 9.57 -16.16
N ASP A 125 5.08 10.73 -15.84
CA ASP A 125 4.37 12.01 -15.80
C ASP A 125 3.69 12.33 -17.14
N MET A 126 4.39 12.10 -18.24
CA MET A 126 3.85 12.33 -19.59
C MET A 126 2.73 11.35 -19.93
N ILE A 127 2.91 10.06 -19.67
CA ILE A 127 1.87 9.04 -19.94
C ILE A 127 0.61 9.37 -19.12
N CYS A 128 0.78 9.67 -17.84
CA CYS A 128 -0.31 10.00 -16.92
C CYS A 128 -1.04 11.28 -17.35
N SER A 129 -0.31 12.37 -17.63
CA SER A 129 -0.92 13.64 -18.07
C SER A 129 -1.70 13.48 -19.38
N THR A 130 -1.19 12.67 -20.31
CA THR A 130 -1.83 12.45 -21.60
C THR A 130 -3.08 11.58 -21.49
N LEU A 131 -3.10 10.60 -20.58
CA LEU A 131 -4.29 9.82 -20.23
C LEU A 131 -5.39 10.72 -19.63
N GLU A 132 -5.03 11.62 -18.71
CA GLU A 132 -5.97 12.56 -18.11
C GLU A 132 -6.56 13.54 -19.13
N SER A 133 -5.71 14.08 -20.02
CA SER A 133 -6.13 14.93 -21.13
C SER A 133 -7.04 14.20 -22.12
N ALA A 134 -6.74 12.93 -22.42
CA ALA A 134 -7.50 12.10 -23.35
C ALA A 134 -8.85 11.61 -22.78
N ALA A 135 -8.95 11.44 -21.46
CA ALA A 135 -10.20 11.10 -20.77
C ALA A 135 -11.14 12.31 -20.65
N THR A 136 -10.59 13.53 -20.56
CA THR A 136 -11.39 14.76 -20.48
C THR A 136 -11.88 15.24 -21.86
N SER A 137 -11.19 14.88 -22.94
CA SER A 137 -11.54 15.28 -24.32
C SER A 137 -12.63 14.43 -24.97
N THR A 138 -12.88 13.21 -24.48
CA THR A 138 -13.91 12.29 -25.01
C THR A 138 -15.33 12.63 -24.53
N THR A 139 -15.46 13.48 -23.51
CA THR A 139 -16.75 14.08 -23.12
C THR A 139 -16.96 15.44 -23.79
N SER A 140 -17.48 15.44 -25.03
CA SER A 140 -18.10 16.64 -25.59
C SER A 140 -19.37 16.33 -26.39
N THR A 141 -20.52 16.53 -25.74
CA THR A 141 -21.60 17.39 -26.24
C THR A 141 -22.49 17.79 -25.06
N PRO A 142 -22.69 19.09 -24.76
CA PRO A 142 -23.49 19.53 -23.63
C PRO A 142 -24.94 19.79 -24.05
N THR A 143 -25.90 19.39 -23.21
CA THR A 143 -27.21 20.05 -23.18
C THR A 143 -27.58 20.29 -21.72
N THR A 144 -27.60 21.58 -21.37
CA THR A 144 -28.44 22.30 -20.39
C THR A 144 -29.40 21.45 -19.54
N LEU A 145 -29.67 21.66 -18.23
CA LEU A 145 -29.47 22.79 -17.30
C LEU A 145 -30.04 22.40 -15.89
N ASN A 146 -29.62 23.12 -14.83
CA ASN A 146 -30.16 23.22 -13.45
C ASN A 146 -30.19 22.00 -12.51
N ASP A 147 -29.16 21.92 -11.64
CA ASP A 147 -29.39 21.72 -10.21
C ASP A 147 -28.39 22.55 -9.39
N ASP A 148 -28.88 23.20 -8.34
CA ASP A 148 -28.20 24.18 -7.49
C ASP A 148 -27.29 23.48 -6.44
N SER A 149 -26.70 22.35 -6.84
CA SER A 149 -25.76 21.59 -6.05
C SER A 149 -24.33 22.07 -6.34
N SER A 150 -23.96 23.24 -5.82
CA SER A 150 -22.57 23.50 -5.44
C SER A 150 -22.17 22.71 -4.17
N LEU A 151 -22.74 21.49 -4.01
CA LEU A 151 -22.24 20.46 -3.13
C LEU A 151 -20.81 20.16 -3.58
N LEU A 152 -19.85 20.78 -2.89
CA LEU A 152 -18.49 20.29 -2.67
C LEU A 152 -18.07 19.26 -3.72
N ARG A 153 -17.86 19.71 -4.97
CA ARG A 153 -17.22 18.87 -6.00
C ARG A 153 -15.81 18.61 -5.48
N ARG A 154 -15.66 17.47 -4.81
CA ARG A 154 -14.42 16.99 -4.20
C ARG A 154 -13.34 16.92 -5.27
N ARG A 155 -12.09 17.01 -4.83
CA ARG A 155 -10.97 16.42 -5.57
C ARG A 155 -11.25 14.92 -5.74
N ARG A 156 -11.92 14.55 -6.82
CA ARG A 156 -11.67 13.29 -7.51
C ARG A 156 -10.30 13.47 -8.16
N LEU A 157 -9.29 12.80 -7.62
CA LEU A 157 -8.11 12.45 -8.41
C LEU A 157 -8.47 11.15 -9.13
N SER A 158 -8.14 11.07 -10.42
CA SER A 158 -8.52 9.97 -11.29
C SER A 158 -8.05 8.64 -10.68
N SER A 159 -8.87 7.60 -10.77
CA SER A 159 -8.51 6.22 -10.37
C SER A 159 -7.43 5.59 -11.26
N HIS A 160 -6.70 6.38 -12.05
CA HIS A 160 -5.66 5.90 -12.95
C HIS A 160 -4.23 6.25 -12.52
N VAL A 161 -4.03 7.05 -11.48
CA VAL A 161 -2.73 7.26 -10.83
C VAL A 161 -2.98 7.65 -9.38
N THR A 162 -2.57 6.85 -8.39
CA THR A 162 -2.31 7.28 -7.00
C THR A 162 -1.87 6.10 -6.14
N ALA A 163 -0.73 5.50 -6.47
CA ALA A 163 0.19 5.12 -5.40
C ALA A 163 0.97 6.39 -5.09
N SER A 164 0.62 7.11 -4.03
CA SER A 164 1.48 8.19 -3.58
C SER A 164 2.82 7.59 -3.22
N ASN A 165 3.86 7.92 -3.99
CA ASN A 165 5.20 7.42 -3.69
C ASN A 165 5.62 7.93 -2.29
N VAL A 166 6.54 7.24 -1.61
CA VAL A 166 6.97 7.62 -0.25
C VAL A 166 7.36 9.09 -0.16
N LYS A 167 7.98 9.66 -1.21
CA LYS A 167 8.36 11.08 -1.26
C LYS A 167 7.13 11.99 -1.25
N GLU A 168 6.05 11.63 -1.94
CA GLU A 168 4.80 12.40 -1.95
C GLU A 168 4.15 12.41 -0.57
N ILE A 169 4.09 11.25 0.11
CA ILE A 169 3.57 11.17 1.48
C ILE A 169 4.42 12.01 2.45
N GLN A 170 5.75 11.92 2.33
CA GLN A 170 6.68 12.69 3.17
C GLN A 170 6.62 14.20 2.90
N SER A 171 6.44 14.60 1.64
CA SER A 171 6.40 16.01 1.23
C SER A 171 5.01 16.66 1.37
N ARG A 172 4.00 15.88 1.80
CA ARG A 172 2.62 16.35 1.95
C ARG A 172 2.54 17.57 2.88
N ASP A 173 1.98 18.65 2.37
CA ASP A 173 1.85 19.90 3.10
C ASP A 173 0.85 19.81 4.25
N GLY A 174 0.99 20.71 5.23
CA GLY A 174 0.17 20.68 6.44
C GLY A 174 -1.31 20.91 6.19
N ALA A 175 -1.70 21.72 5.20
CA ALA A 175 -3.11 21.97 4.91
C ALA A 175 -3.77 20.71 4.35
N THR A 176 -3.09 20.00 3.45
CA THR A 176 -3.58 18.72 2.94
C THR A 176 -3.69 17.68 4.05
N ARG A 177 -2.70 17.54 4.93
CA ARG A 177 -2.79 16.62 6.09
C ARG A 177 -3.98 16.93 7.00
N ILE A 178 -4.27 18.22 7.23
CA ILE A 178 -5.44 18.64 8.01
C ILE A 178 -6.74 18.28 7.29
N ASP A 179 -6.80 18.46 5.96
CA ASP A 179 -7.97 18.08 5.17
C ASP A 179 -8.21 16.57 5.18
N GLU A 180 -7.16 15.76 5.01
CA GLU A 180 -7.23 14.31 5.17
C GLU A 180 -7.78 13.93 6.55
N PHE A 181 -7.32 14.60 7.61
CA PHE A 181 -7.81 14.33 8.97
C PHE A 181 -9.31 14.63 9.11
N ILE A 182 -9.76 15.77 8.57
CA ILE A 182 -11.19 16.13 8.62
C ILE A 182 -12.02 15.09 7.86
N ASP A 183 -11.57 14.68 6.69
CA ASP A 183 -12.29 13.70 5.87
C ASP A 183 -12.34 12.32 6.55
N ILE A 184 -11.22 11.85 7.09
CA ILE A 184 -11.11 10.51 7.71
C ILE A 184 -11.82 10.46 9.06
N TYR A 185 -11.57 11.42 9.96
CA TYR A 185 -11.96 11.29 11.38
C TYR A 185 -13.20 12.08 11.76
N ILE A 186 -13.58 13.13 11.02
CA ILE A 186 -14.74 13.96 11.35
C ILE A 186 -15.92 13.63 10.44
N ARG A 187 -15.68 13.55 9.13
CA ARG A 187 -16.74 13.41 8.12
C ARG A 187 -17.13 11.99 7.80
N SER A 188 -16.26 11.02 8.05
CA SER A 188 -16.54 9.60 7.78
C SER A 188 -17.13 8.92 9.02
N GLU A 189 -17.95 7.89 8.81
CA GLU A 189 -18.39 6.99 9.87
C GLU A 189 -17.41 5.81 10.02
N ALA A 190 -17.48 5.12 11.16
CA ALA A 190 -16.53 4.04 11.47
C ALA A 190 -16.64 2.86 10.48
N MET A 191 -17.84 2.59 9.95
CA MET A 191 -18.05 1.54 8.95
C MET A 191 -17.54 1.97 7.57
N ASP A 192 -17.75 3.25 7.20
CA ASP A 192 -17.30 3.81 5.94
C ASP A 192 -15.79 3.72 5.82
N ILE A 193 -15.07 4.17 6.84
CA ILE A 193 -13.60 4.20 6.80
C ILE A 193 -12.99 2.80 6.75
N ARG A 194 -13.61 1.83 7.44
CA ARG A 194 -13.21 0.41 7.35
C ARG A 194 -13.42 -0.14 5.95
N THR A 195 -14.55 0.21 5.33
CA THR A 195 -14.88 -0.23 3.98
C THR A 195 -13.90 0.38 2.97
N GLN A 196 -13.64 1.68 3.04
CA GLN A 196 -12.67 2.38 2.19
C GLN A 196 -11.25 1.80 2.32
N ALA A 197 -10.79 1.56 3.55
CA ALA A 197 -9.49 0.96 3.81
C ALA A 197 -9.35 -0.42 3.18
N SER A 198 -10.38 -1.27 3.32
CA SER A 198 -10.40 -2.59 2.69
C SER A 198 -10.52 -2.57 1.16
N ARG A 199 -10.78 -1.40 0.56
CA ARG A 199 -10.75 -1.17 -0.90
C ARG A 199 -9.46 -0.46 -1.34
N GLY A 200 -8.47 -0.35 -0.45
CA GLY A 200 -7.16 0.22 -0.77
C GLY A 200 -7.14 1.75 -0.80
N ALA A 201 -8.20 2.43 -0.38
CA ALA A 201 -8.28 3.89 -0.38
C ALA A 201 -7.29 4.58 0.57
N PHE A 202 -6.47 3.84 1.29
CA PHE A 202 -5.46 4.39 2.19
C PHE A 202 -4.08 4.48 1.53
N SER A 203 -3.94 4.00 0.28
CA SER A 203 -2.68 4.07 -0.49
C SER A 203 -2.11 5.49 -0.61
N TRP A 204 -2.97 6.50 -0.62
CA TRP A 204 -2.61 7.91 -0.79
C TRP A 204 -2.51 8.70 0.52
N SER A 205 -3.02 8.15 1.62
CA SER A 205 -3.10 8.87 2.89
C SER A 205 -1.75 8.93 3.60
N SER A 206 -1.52 10.06 4.27
CA SER A 206 -0.39 10.28 5.17
C SER A 206 -0.74 10.05 6.65
N LEU A 207 -1.94 9.53 6.93
CA LEU A 207 -2.51 9.35 8.26
C LEU A 207 -2.86 7.88 8.56
N ARG A 208 -2.28 6.93 7.81
CA ARG A 208 -2.52 5.49 7.98
C ARG A 208 -2.13 5.03 9.39
N SER A 209 -0.96 5.45 9.87
CA SER A 209 -0.44 5.09 11.20
C SER A 209 -1.34 5.56 12.35
N ILE A 210 -2.02 6.70 12.20
CA ILE A 210 -3.00 7.18 13.18
C ILE A 210 -4.23 6.26 13.14
N THR A 211 -4.71 5.91 11.94
CA THR A 211 -5.89 5.03 11.82
C THR A 211 -5.61 3.64 12.39
N TRP A 212 -4.43 3.09 12.14
CA TRP A 212 -3.99 1.82 12.73
C TRP A 212 -3.93 1.90 14.25
N ARG A 213 -3.41 3.00 14.81
CA ARG A 213 -3.45 3.23 16.26
C ARG A 213 -4.87 3.25 16.81
N VAL A 214 -5.84 3.77 16.06
CA VAL A 214 -7.25 3.76 16.49
C VAL A 214 -7.84 2.35 16.46
N TRP A 215 -7.67 1.61 15.36
CA TRP A 215 -8.22 0.26 15.23
C TRP A 215 -7.56 -0.76 16.17
N LEU A 216 -6.27 -0.61 16.44
CA LEU A 216 -5.54 -1.48 17.35
C LEU A 216 -5.72 -1.08 18.83
N GLY A 217 -6.37 0.05 19.11
CA GLY A 217 -6.69 0.49 20.46
C GLY A 217 -5.59 1.31 21.15
N CYS A 218 -4.50 1.65 20.47
CA CYS A 218 -3.50 2.60 20.98
C CYS A 218 -4.08 4.01 21.17
N LEU A 219 -5.07 4.38 20.34
CA LEU A 219 -5.86 5.61 20.43
C LEU A 219 -7.35 5.24 20.47
N PRO A 220 -7.93 5.00 21.65
CA PRO A 220 -9.29 4.48 21.76
C PRO A 220 -10.31 5.40 21.04
N PRO A 221 -11.19 4.85 20.16
CA PRO A 221 -12.18 5.64 19.45
C PRO A 221 -13.29 6.19 20.37
N THR A 222 -13.35 5.71 21.61
CA THR A 222 -14.26 6.20 22.66
C THR A 222 -13.76 7.46 23.36
N LEU A 223 -12.56 7.94 23.03
CA LEU A 223 -11.98 9.15 23.59
C LEU A 223 -12.01 10.29 22.58
N SER A 224 -12.24 11.50 23.08
CA SER A 224 -12.25 12.70 22.26
C SER A 224 -10.85 13.08 21.78
N PHE A 225 -10.78 13.86 20.68
CA PHE A 225 -9.51 14.29 20.10
C PHE A 225 -8.60 15.03 21.11
N GLY A 226 -9.18 15.80 22.04
CA GLY A 226 -8.42 16.49 23.08
C GLY A 226 -7.67 15.56 24.05
N LYS A 227 -8.04 14.27 24.12
CA LYS A 227 -7.35 13.28 24.96
C LYS A 227 -6.26 12.49 24.23
N TRP A 228 -6.24 12.52 22.89
CA TRP A 228 -5.33 11.70 22.10
C TRP A 228 -3.86 12.00 22.37
N SER A 229 -3.46 13.28 22.45
CA SER A 229 -2.07 13.66 22.79
C SER A 229 -1.65 13.13 24.17
N ALA A 230 -2.55 13.16 25.15
CA ALA A 230 -2.25 12.67 26.50
C ALA A 230 -2.09 11.14 26.53
N VAL A 231 -2.92 10.40 25.79
CA VAL A 231 -2.81 8.94 25.63
C VAL A 231 -1.48 8.58 24.94
N THR A 232 -1.15 9.23 23.84
CA THR A 232 0.13 9.04 23.14
C THR A 232 1.32 9.30 24.05
N GLN A 233 1.29 10.38 24.84
CA GLN A 233 2.37 10.67 25.77
C GLN A 233 2.44 9.67 26.94
N CYS A 234 1.31 9.09 27.36
CA CYS A 234 1.30 8.02 28.34
C CYS A 234 2.00 6.76 27.79
N ASN A 235 1.68 6.36 26.56
CA ASN A 235 2.31 5.22 25.89
C ASN A 235 3.82 5.44 25.71
N ARG A 236 4.24 6.66 25.34
CA ARG A 236 5.67 7.03 25.22
C ARG A 236 6.40 6.92 26.56
N ARG A 237 5.86 7.48 27.64
CA ARG A 237 6.45 7.35 28.98
C ARG A 237 6.57 5.90 29.44
N ARG A 238 5.57 5.07 29.15
CA ARG A 238 5.61 3.64 29.45
C ARG A 238 6.78 2.94 28.74
N TYR A 239 7.08 3.31 27.49
CA TYR A 239 8.25 2.77 26.79
C TYR A 239 9.58 3.27 27.38
N ASP A 240 9.66 4.53 27.83
CA ASP A 240 10.84 5.04 28.54
C ASP A 240 11.10 4.24 29.84
N GLU A 241 10.05 3.96 30.61
CA GLU A 241 10.12 3.12 31.82
C GLU A 241 10.62 1.70 31.49
N LEU A 242 10.18 1.12 30.37
CA LEU A 242 10.64 -0.19 29.90
C LEU A 242 12.11 -0.17 29.47
N CYS A 243 12.56 0.88 28.78
CA CYS A 243 13.96 1.04 28.43
C CYS A 243 14.84 1.11 29.68
N ALA A 244 14.37 1.76 30.75
CA ALA A 244 15.07 1.81 32.03
C ALA A 244 15.06 0.46 32.76
N ALA A 245 13.96 -0.31 32.65
CA ALA A 245 13.83 -1.63 33.28
C ALA A 245 14.70 -2.71 32.59
N TYR A 246 14.89 -2.60 31.27
CA TYR A 246 15.62 -3.58 30.45
C TYR A 246 16.78 -2.93 29.69
N PRO A 247 17.84 -2.47 30.39
CA PRO A 247 18.97 -1.81 29.76
C PRO A 247 19.71 -2.75 28.81
N LEU A 248 20.10 -2.23 27.65
CA LEU A 248 20.76 -3.00 26.59
C LEU A 248 21.94 -2.20 26.02
N ASP A 249 23.14 -2.75 26.12
CA ASP A 249 24.33 -2.18 25.46
C ASP A 249 24.37 -2.64 23.99
N LEU A 250 23.84 -1.79 23.11
CA LEU A 250 23.76 -2.07 21.68
C LEU A 250 25.12 -2.02 21.00
N ASP A 251 26.01 -1.10 21.41
CA ASP A 251 27.31 -0.96 20.76
C ASP A 251 28.17 -2.21 21.00
N ALA A 252 28.17 -2.73 22.23
CA ALA A 252 28.84 -3.99 22.56
C ALA A 252 28.20 -5.21 21.86
N LEU A 253 26.90 -5.18 21.56
CA LEU A 253 26.20 -6.27 20.86
C LEU A 253 26.49 -6.31 19.35
N PHE A 254 26.75 -5.15 18.74
CA PHE A 254 27.06 -5.05 17.32
C PHE A 254 28.56 -5.19 17.02
N ASP A 255 29.42 -5.14 18.04
CA ASP A 255 30.86 -5.40 17.94
C ASP A 255 31.16 -6.90 17.75
N GLU A 256 31.65 -7.26 16.56
CA GLU A 256 32.03 -8.63 16.20
C GLU A 256 33.35 -9.08 16.85
N SER A 257 34.14 -8.14 17.38
CA SER A 257 35.42 -8.43 18.03
C SER A 257 35.28 -8.85 19.49
N ALA A 258 34.16 -8.50 20.13
CA ALA A 258 33.82 -8.95 21.47
C ALA A 258 33.45 -10.44 21.45
N GLN A 259 34.12 -11.25 22.28
CA GLN A 259 33.75 -12.65 22.54
C GLN A 259 32.42 -12.71 23.32
N ASN A 260 31.33 -12.34 22.67
CA ASN A 260 30.00 -12.44 23.21
C ASN A 260 29.53 -13.90 23.14
N PRO A 261 29.01 -14.48 24.23
CA PRO A 261 28.46 -15.81 24.21
C PRO A 261 27.32 -15.85 23.18
N SER A 262 27.52 -16.65 22.13
CA SER A 262 26.68 -16.81 20.95
C SER A 262 25.27 -17.37 21.19
N ALA A 263 24.83 -17.41 22.46
CA ALA A 263 23.63 -18.07 22.94
C ALA A 263 22.60 -17.13 23.62
N CYS A 264 22.82 -15.81 23.65
CA CYS A 264 21.85 -14.87 24.24
C CYS A 264 20.72 -14.50 23.24
N MET A 265 19.50 -14.30 23.74
CA MET A 265 18.33 -13.84 22.97
C MET A 265 18.66 -12.60 22.13
N ALA A 266 19.34 -11.60 22.71
CA ALA A 266 19.72 -10.38 22.01
C ALA A 266 20.60 -10.64 20.78
N SER A 267 21.56 -11.58 20.87
CA SER A 267 22.41 -11.94 19.72
C SER A 267 21.62 -12.61 18.60
N SER A 268 20.56 -13.36 18.93
CA SER A 268 19.66 -13.94 17.93
C SER A 268 18.82 -12.87 17.23
N ILE A 269 18.32 -11.89 17.99
CA ILE A 269 17.61 -10.73 17.46
C ILE A 269 18.51 -9.95 16.48
N VAL A 270 19.76 -9.65 16.85
CA VAL A 270 20.72 -8.94 15.99
C VAL A 270 20.92 -9.66 14.66
N LYS A 271 21.12 -10.99 14.68
CA LYS A 271 21.28 -11.80 13.47
C LYS A 271 20.07 -11.70 12.54
N ASP A 272 18.86 -11.76 13.10
CA ASP A 272 17.63 -11.64 12.33
C ASP A 272 17.38 -10.21 11.82
N ILE A 273 17.74 -9.17 12.58
CA ILE A 273 17.61 -7.78 12.13
C ILE A 273 18.58 -7.44 10.99
N ARG A 274 19.82 -7.93 11.00
CA ARG A 274 20.77 -7.71 9.90
C ARG A 274 20.28 -8.23 8.53
N ARG A 275 19.37 -9.21 8.53
CA ARG A 275 18.76 -9.79 7.33
C ARG A 275 17.33 -9.31 7.06
N THR A 276 16.69 -8.63 8.02
CA THR A 276 15.32 -8.13 7.89
C THR A 276 15.28 -7.02 6.85
N ARG A 277 14.51 -7.21 5.76
CA ARG A 277 14.33 -6.22 4.68
C ARG A 277 15.63 -5.57 4.18
N SER A 278 16.74 -6.32 4.17
CA SER A 278 18.09 -5.80 3.91
C SER A 278 18.28 -5.20 2.50
N ALA A 279 17.38 -5.50 1.56
CA ALA A 279 17.34 -4.85 0.25
C ALA A 279 16.99 -3.36 0.30
N MET A 280 16.34 -2.88 1.37
CA MET A 280 15.96 -1.48 1.51
C MET A 280 17.05 -0.70 2.27
N PRO A 281 17.57 0.42 1.73
CA PRO A 281 18.64 1.20 2.38
C PRO A 281 18.30 1.68 3.80
N PHE A 282 17.02 1.96 4.06
CA PHE A 282 16.54 2.38 5.38
C PHE A 282 16.93 1.38 6.50
N PHE A 283 16.75 0.08 6.27
CA PHE A 283 17.06 -0.96 7.28
C PHE A 283 18.54 -1.32 7.35
N GLN A 284 19.37 -0.84 6.42
CA GLN A 284 20.83 -0.99 6.50
C GLN A 284 21.46 0.01 7.47
N GLN A 285 20.74 1.08 7.82
CA GLN A 285 21.25 2.11 8.72
C GLN A 285 21.36 1.58 10.15
N LEU A 286 22.53 1.77 10.77
CA LEU A 286 22.81 1.29 12.13
C LEU A 286 21.82 1.84 13.18
N PRO A 287 21.43 3.14 13.18
CA PRO A 287 20.43 3.65 14.11
C PRO A 287 19.08 2.92 14.02
N VAL A 288 18.66 2.54 12.81
CA VAL A 288 17.41 1.78 12.58
C VAL A 288 17.55 0.35 13.10
N GLN A 289 18.69 -0.30 12.87
CA GLN A 289 18.94 -1.64 13.42
C GLN A 289 18.99 -1.64 14.95
N HIS A 290 19.62 -0.62 15.55
CA HIS A 290 19.64 -0.41 16.99
C HIS A 290 18.22 -0.25 17.56
N MET A 291 17.38 0.54 16.91
CA MET A 291 15.97 0.73 17.26
C MET A 291 15.20 -0.60 17.21
N LEU A 292 15.28 -1.33 16.10
CA LEU A 292 14.59 -2.61 15.93
C LEU A 292 15.01 -3.66 16.95
N VAL A 293 16.32 -3.77 17.22
CA VAL A 293 16.85 -4.72 18.21
C VAL A 293 16.35 -4.38 19.61
N ARG A 294 16.38 -3.09 19.99
CA ARG A 294 15.92 -2.65 21.31
C ARG A 294 14.45 -2.94 21.53
N LEU A 295 13.60 -2.57 20.57
CA LEU A 295 12.16 -2.81 20.61
C LEU A 295 11.84 -4.30 20.79
N LEU A 296 12.45 -5.17 19.98
CA LEU A 296 12.24 -6.61 20.07
C LEU A 296 12.77 -7.20 21.37
N TYR A 297 13.92 -6.73 21.85
CA TYR A 297 14.50 -7.18 23.11
C TYR A 297 13.62 -6.80 24.30
N ILE A 298 13.16 -5.55 24.37
CA ILE A 298 12.26 -5.06 25.42
C ILE A 298 10.95 -5.84 25.38
N TYR A 299 10.34 -5.99 24.20
CA TYR A 299 9.11 -6.77 24.06
C TYR A 299 9.29 -8.22 24.54
N ALA A 300 10.35 -8.89 24.09
CA ALA A 300 10.62 -10.27 24.45
C ALA A 300 10.92 -10.46 25.94
N SER A 301 11.51 -9.44 26.59
CA SER A 301 11.80 -9.44 28.03
C SER A 301 10.54 -9.20 28.87
N GLU A 302 9.66 -8.29 28.42
CA GLU A 302 8.40 -7.98 29.10
C GLU A 302 7.34 -9.08 28.92
N HIS A 303 7.40 -9.83 27.81
CA HIS A 303 6.46 -10.89 27.48
C HIS A 303 7.13 -12.28 27.41
N PRO A 304 7.61 -12.88 28.53
CA PRO A 304 8.36 -14.14 28.51
C PRO A 304 7.63 -15.33 27.89
N ASN A 305 6.29 -15.34 27.93
CA ASN A 305 5.49 -16.42 27.35
C ASN A 305 5.64 -16.48 25.83
N VAL A 306 5.66 -15.32 25.18
CA VAL A 306 5.87 -15.19 23.72
C VAL A 306 7.36 -15.19 23.40
N SER A 307 8.14 -14.45 24.20
CA SER A 307 9.56 -14.17 23.99
C SER A 307 9.87 -13.73 22.56
N TYR A 308 11.15 -13.74 22.17
CA TYR A 308 11.54 -13.46 20.80
C TYR A 308 11.36 -14.70 19.93
N ASN A 309 10.65 -14.52 18.83
CA ASN A 309 10.38 -15.53 17.84
C ASN A 309 10.82 -15.04 16.46
N GLN A 310 11.55 -15.87 15.71
CA GLN A 310 12.00 -15.52 14.36
C GLN A 310 10.79 -15.11 13.50
N GLY A 311 10.96 -14.00 12.78
CA GLY A 311 9.90 -13.39 11.98
C GLY A 311 9.26 -12.15 12.62
N MET A 312 9.33 -11.99 13.94
CA MET A 312 8.83 -10.78 14.62
C MET A 312 9.50 -9.49 14.11
N GLY A 313 10.77 -9.56 13.73
CA GLY A 313 11.49 -8.43 13.11
C GLY A 313 10.89 -7.97 11.78
N GLU A 314 10.35 -8.89 10.98
CA GLU A 314 9.67 -8.54 9.72
C GLU A 314 8.39 -7.75 10.00
N LEU A 315 7.61 -8.15 11.02
CA LEU A 315 6.40 -7.43 11.42
C LEU A 315 6.73 -6.02 11.93
N LEU A 316 7.72 -5.91 12.82
CA LEU A 316 8.14 -4.63 13.39
C LEU A 316 8.67 -3.68 12.32
N ALA A 317 9.41 -4.18 11.33
CA ALA A 317 9.94 -3.39 10.23
C ALA A 317 8.84 -2.66 9.44
N ILE A 318 7.68 -3.30 9.20
CA ILE A 318 6.53 -2.68 8.53
C ILE A 318 6.03 -1.45 9.29
N LEU A 319 5.91 -1.58 10.62
CA LEU A 319 5.41 -0.52 11.50
C LEU A 319 6.38 0.66 11.59
N VAL A 320 7.66 0.38 11.83
CA VAL A 320 8.70 1.41 11.95
C VAL A 320 8.83 2.19 10.66
N TYR A 321 8.81 1.52 9.51
CA TYR A 321 8.93 2.21 8.22
C TYR A 321 7.71 3.08 7.93
N LEU A 322 6.48 2.62 8.24
CA LEU A 322 5.29 3.44 8.07
C LEU A 322 5.34 4.72 8.91
N LEU A 323 5.68 4.58 10.20
CA LEU A 323 5.81 5.72 11.12
C LEU A 323 6.89 6.70 10.66
N HIS A 324 8.01 6.20 10.16
CA HIS A 324 9.07 7.03 9.58
C HIS A 324 8.62 7.80 8.33
N VAL A 325 7.81 7.17 7.47
CA VAL A 325 7.31 7.79 6.24
C VAL A 325 6.26 8.87 6.54
N GLU A 326 5.39 8.63 7.54
CA GLU A 326 4.30 9.55 7.86
C GLU A 326 4.65 10.64 8.88
N GLN A 327 5.86 10.64 9.42
CA GLN A 327 6.32 11.61 10.43
C GLN A 327 6.10 13.06 9.98
N TRP A 328 5.69 13.93 10.91
CA TRP A 328 5.49 15.36 10.66
C TRP A 328 5.83 16.19 11.89
N ASN A 329 7.03 16.80 11.87
CA ASN A 329 7.63 17.42 13.07
C ASN A 329 7.34 18.92 13.20
N ALA A 330 6.73 19.55 12.20
CA ALA A 330 6.64 21.01 12.13
C ALA A 330 5.28 21.49 11.62
N PHE A 331 4.41 21.88 12.56
CA PHE A 331 3.24 22.69 12.25
C PHE A 331 3.57 24.18 12.41
N LYS A 332 3.38 24.96 11.35
CA LYS A 332 3.38 26.43 11.41
C LYS A 332 1.92 26.87 11.29
N SER A 333 1.44 27.69 12.23
CA SER A 333 0.07 28.22 12.19
C SER A 333 -0.22 28.84 10.84
N ILE A 334 -1.45 28.61 10.36
CA ILE A 334 -1.90 29.13 9.06
C ILE A 334 -1.87 30.67 9.04
N HIS A 335 -1.90 31.32 10.22
CA HIS A 335 -1.78 32.76 10.38
C HIS A 335 -0.36 33.34 10.17
N GLY A 336 0.68 32.51 10.08
CA GLY A 336 2.08 32.95 9.97
C GLY A 336 2.61 33.10 8.54
N SER A 337 1.81 32.79 7.52
CA SER A 337 2.18 33.00 6.12
C SER A 337 1.39 34.19 5.58
N GLU A 338 2.05 35.31 5.34
CA GLU A 338 1.54 36.30 4.39
C GLU A 338 1.23 35.57 3.08
N CYS A 339 -0.06 35.45 2.77
CA CYS A 339 -0.55 35.03 1.48
C CYS A 339 -0.23 36.15 0.50
N GLY A 340 0.96 36.08 -0.10
CA GLY A 340 1.45 37.04 -1.06
C GLY A 340 2.63 36.51 -1.84
N GLN A 341 2.39 35.53 -2.73
CA GLN A 341 2.88 35.50 -4.12
C GLN A 341 2.82 34.10 -4.70
N LEU A 342 2.02 33.99 -5.75
CA LEU A 342 2.11 32.99 -6.80
C LEU A 342 3.59 32.73 -7.15
N ARG A 343 4.02 31.46 -7.11
CA ARG A 343 5.24 31.00 -7.81
C ARG A 343 4.86 30.02 -8.91
N GLY A 344 4.17 30.55 -9.92
CA GLY A 344 4.46 30.17 -11.30
C GLY A 344 5.72 30.90 -11.75
N ALA A 345 6.65 30.15 -12.32
CA ALA A 345 7.73 30.58 -13.22
C ALA A 345 8.24 32.04 -13.11
N SER A 346 9.47 32.21 -12.63
CA SER A 346 10.28 33.37 -12.98
C SER A 346 10.99 33.10 -14.30
N ILE A 347 10.42 33.59 -15.41
CA ILE A 347 11.20 34.26 -16.47
C ILE A 347 10.47 35.57 -16.79
N SER A 348 11.24 36.65 -16.69
CA SER A 348 10.89 38.07 -16.77
C SER A 348 10.24 38.53 -18.08
N ASN A 349 9.20 39.37 -18.04
CA ASN A 349 9.27 40.82 -18.32
C ASN A 349 7.88 41.48 -18.56
N SER A 350 7.70 42.62 -17.88
CA SER A 350 6.97 43.86 -18.23
C SER A 350 5.52 43.90 -18.75
N SER A 351 4.76 44.73 -18.01
CA SER A 351 3.76 45.74 -18.41
C SER A 351 2.31 45.33 -18.72
N GLY A 352 1.40 45.84 -17.86
CA GLY A 352 0.34 46.76 -18.32
C GLY A 352 -1.10 46.25 -18.35
N TYR A 353 -1.93 46.92 -17.55
CA TYR A 353 -3.39 47.15 -17.71
C TYR A 353 -4.39 46.27 -16.93
N SER A 354 -5.43 46.99 -16.50
CA SER A 354 -6.51 46.72 -15.56
C SER A 354 -7.80 46.32 -16.30
N VAL A 355 -8.78 45.74 -15.58
CA VAL A 355 -10.22 46.14 -15.54
C VAL A 355 -11.16 44.92 -15.33
N ASP A 356 -11.76 44.89 -14.14
CA ASP A 356 -13.19 44.70 -13.75
C ASP A 356 -14.11 43.57 -14.25
N SER A 357 -14.75 42.92 -13.24
CA SER A 357 -16.19 42.58 -13.03
C SER A 357 -17.03 42.03 -14.20
N THR A 358 -17.82 40.95 -14.06
CA THR A 358 -19.16 40.92 -13.41
C THR A 358 -19.80 39.52 -13.56
N ILE A 359 -20.75 39.21 -12.67
CA ILE A 359 -21.57 37.97 -12.57
C ILE A 359 -22.92 38.13 -13.29
N SER A 360 -23.42 37.08 -13.95
CA SER A 360 -24.86 36.73 -14.16
C SER A 360 -24.93 35.43 -15.00
N SER A 361 -25.95 34.57 -15.06
CA SER A 361 -27.16 34.23 -14.31
C SER A 361 -27.77 32.99 -15.04
N LEU A 362 -28.22 32.00 -14.27
CA LEU A 362 -29.43 31.16 -14.39
C LEU A 362 -29.83 30.39 -15.69
N SER A 363 -30.09 29.08 -15.50
CA SER A 363 -31.40 28.37 -15.62
C SER A 363 -31.83 27.52 -16.82
N ASP A 364 -32.17 26.23 -16.52
CA ASP A 364 -33.31 25.33 -16.96
C ASP A 364 -33.23 23.94 -17.73
N PHE A 365 -33.40 22.80 -16.98
CA PHE A 365 -33.93 21.43 -17.33
C PHE A 365 -33.07 20.45 -18.17
N ASN A 366 -33.02 19.10 -18.06
CA ASN A 366 -33.79 18.02 -17.37
C ASN A 366 -33.04 16.65 -17.42
N ALA A 367 -33.47 15.67 -16.60
CA ALA A 367 -32.86 14.34 -16.36
C ALA A 367 -33.13 13.22 -17.39
N MET A 368 -32.26 12.21 -17.45
CA MET A 368 -32.59 10.80 -17.79
C MET A 368 -31.49 9.81 -17.32
N GLU A 369 -31.89 8.69 -16.69
CA GLU A 369 -31.07 7.57 -16.20
C GLU A 369 -30.51 6.67 -17.32
N GLY A 370 -29.40 5.97 -17.07
CA GLY A 370 -28.87 4.89 -17.91
C GLY A 370 -27.51 4.31 -17.43
N ASP A 371 -27.37 3.00 -17.56
CA ASP A 371 -26.40 2.01 -17.05
C ASP A 371 -24.90 2.13 -17.41
N GLU A 372 -24.11 1.30 -16.68
CA GLU A 372 -22.79 0.67 -17.01
C GLU A 372 -21.46 1.48 -16.91
N ASP A 373 -20.55 1.07 -16.02
CA ASP A 373 -19.29 0.35 -16.35
C ASP A 373 -18.27 0.27 -15.18
N ASP A 374 -17.76 -0.95 -14.95
CA ASP A 374 -16.83 -1.38 -13.90
C ASP A 374 -15.35 -1.13 -14.27
N ALA A 375 -14.73 -0.11 -13.67
CA ALA A 375 -13.27 -0.01 -13.44
C ALA A 375 -12.94 1.18 -12.52
N TYR A 376 -13.34 1.10 -11.25
CA TYR A 376 -13.02 2.12 -10.24
C TYR A 376 -12.27 1.49 -9.06
N VAL A 377 -11.15 2.12 -8.65
CA VAL A 377 -10.92 2.26 -7.20
C VAL A 377 -11.99 3.25 -6.75
N GLN A 378 -13.13 2.70 -6.33
CA GLN A 378 -14.23 3.49 -5.82
C GLN A 378 -13.79 4.03 -4.45
N VAL A 379 -13.20 5.24 -4.46
CA VAL A 379 -13.38 6.13 -3.32
C VAL A 379 -14.86 6.47 -3.35
N ASP A 380 -15.67 5.67 -2.65
CA ASP A 380 -17.05 6.02 -2.37
C ASP A 380 -17.02 7.44 -1.83
N MET A 381 -17.53 8.36 -2.63
CA MET A 381 -17.76 9.71 -2.18
C MET A 381 -18.72 9.55 -1.02
N ILE A 382 -18.24 9.67 0.24
CA ILE A 382 -19.02 9.82 1.48
C ILE A 382 -20.42 10.30 1.10
N HIS A 383 -21.41 9.41 1.14
CA HIS A 383 -22.79 9.83 1.07
C HIS A 383 -23.01 10.59 2.38
N LEU A 384 -22.70 11.88 2.38
CA LEU A 384 -23.28 12.77 3.36
C LEU A 384 -24.76 12.68 3.05
N ASP A 385 -25.52 12.03 3.93
CA ASP A 385 -26.96 12.19 3.95
C ASP A 385 -27.24 13.68 3.73
N SER A 386 -27.88 14.00 2.60
CA SER A 386 -28.20 15.38 2.22
C SER A 386 -29.10 16.08 3.25
N HIS A 387 -29.53 15.32 4.27
CA HIS A 387 -30.30 15.73 5.43
C HIS A 387 -29.47 16.16 6.66
N LYS A 388 -28.15 15.93 6.71
CA LYS A 388 -27.30 16.41 7.82
C LYS A 388 -26.95 17.90 7.63
N HIS A 389 -27.53 18.76 8.45
CA HIS A 389 -27.22 20.20 8.49
C HIS A 389 -25.71 20.45 8.63
N LEU A 390 -25.19 21.44 7.89
CA LEU A 390 -23.79 21.86 7.98
C LEU A 390 -23.46 22.37 9.38
N ILE A 391 -22.49 21.75 10.06
CA ILE A 391 -22.04 22.13 11.40
C ILE A 391 -20.72 22.90 11.28
N ILE A 392 -20.64 24.07 11.92
CA ILE A 392 -19.37 24.82 12.04
C ILE A 392 -18.67 24.33 13.32
N VAL A 393 -17.45 23.81 13.17
CA VAL A 393 -16.68 23.24 14.29
C VAL A 393 -15.56 24.20 14.66
N ASP A 394 -15.61 24.73 15.88
CA ASP A 394 -14.54 25.52 16.49
C ASP A 394 -13.55 24.64 17.27
N THR A 395 -12.55 25.24 17.90
CA THR A 395 -11.51 24.49 18.62
C THR A 395 -12.07 23.71 19.80
N ALA A 396 -13.00 24.28 20.58
CA ALA A 396 -13.59 23.59 21.73
C ALA A 396 -14.46 22.40 21.28
N GLY A 397 -15.33 22.63 20.29
CA GLY A 397 -16.15 21.57 19.71
C GLY A 397 -15.32 20.44 19.10
N PHE A 398 -14.19 20.76 18.47
CA PHE A 398 -13.25 19.75 17.99
C PHE A 398 -12.63 18.91 19.12
N LEU A 399 -12.13 19.54 20.19
CA LEU A 399 -11.43 18.81 21.26
C LEU A 399 -12.36 17.86 22.04
N ASP A 400 -13.66 18.15 22.10
CA ASP A 400 -14.67 17.32 22.73
C ASP A 400 -15.27 16.26 21.79
N MET A 401 -14.97 16.31 20.49
CA MET A 401 -15.50 15.41 19.47
C MET A 401 -14.82 14.04 19.51
N LEU A 402 -15.62 12.98 19.34
CA LEU A 402 -15.16 11.62 19.10
C LEU A 402 -14.81 11.42 17.62
N PRO A 403 -13.87 10.52 17.27
CA PRO A 403 -13.64 10.16 15.88
C PRO A 403 -14.85 9.43 15.26
N PHE A 404 -14.90 9.48 13.93
CA PHE A 404 -15.77 8.72 13.05
C PHE A 404 -17.27 8.94 13.27
N GLN A 405 -17.67 10.18 13.53
CA GLN A 405 -19.07 10.55 13.80
C GLN A 405 -19.89 10.89 12.54
N GLY A 406 -19.29 10.83 11.34
CA GLY A 406 -20.02 11.08 10.09
C GLY A 406 -20.64 12.47 9.99
N GLN A 407 -19.98 13.51 10.53
CA GLN A 407 -20.57 14.85 10.61
C GLN A 407 -20.32 15.64 9.32
N ASN A 408 -21.34 16.36 8.86
CA ASN A 408 -21.20 17.35 7.79
C ASN A 408 -20.54 18.64 8.34
N ALA A 409 -19.24 18.56 8.63
CA ALA A 409 -18.52 19.60 9.37
C ALA A 409 -17.68 20.53 8.47
N LYS A 410 -17.74 21.83 8.78
CA LYS A 410 -16.83 22.87 8.31
C LYS A 410 -16.03 23.42 9.48
N CYS A 411 -14.74 23.12 9.53
CA CYS A 411 -13.85 23.56 10.59
C CYS A 411 -13.48 25.04 10.43
N THR A 412 -13.50 25.80 11.53
CA THR A 412 -12.94 27.15 11.56
C THR A 412 -11.42 27.11 11.40
N LEU A 413 -10.80 28.26 11.11
CA LEU A 413 -9.34 28.34 10.96
C LEU A 413 -8.61 27.95 12.26
N ALA A 414 -9.12 28.39 13.42
CA ALA A 414 -8.58 28.01 14.73
C ALA A 414 -8.73 26.51 15.02
N CYS A 415 -9.81 25.88 14.55
CA CYS A 415 -9.99 24.44 14.61
C CYS A 415 -8.95 23.71 13.74
N ARG A 416 -8.71 24.19 12.50
CA ARG A 416 -7.68 23.63 11.61
C ARG A 416 -6.27 23.75 12.22
N ASP A 417 -5.95 24.87 12.87
CA ASP A 417 -4.69 25.02 13.60
C ASP A 417 -4.56 24.02 14.76
N ALA A 418 -5.65 23.75 15.51
CA ALA A 418 -5.67 22.75 16.57
C ALA A 418 -5.49 21.31 16.03
N ILE A 419 -6.11 20.99 14.89
CA ILE A 419 -5.89 19.71 14.18
C ILE A 419 -4.42 19.58 13.78
N GLY A 420 -3.82 20.63 13.22
CA GLY A 420 -2.40 20.64 12.84
C GLY A 420 -1.47 20.39 14.03
N GLN A 421 -1.74 21.02 15.17
CA GLN A 421 -0.99 20.78 16.42
C GLN A 421 -1.15 19.34 16.92
N LEU A 422 -2.37 18.81 16.91
CA LEU A 422 -2.65 17.43 17.29
C LEU A 422 -1.85 16.47 16.38
N LEU A 423 -1.97 16.61 15.07
CA LEU A 423 -1.28 15.77 14.09
C LEU A 423 0.24 15.79 14.31
N ALA A 424 0.84 16.98 14.43
CA ALA A 424 2.28 17.10 14.70
C ALA A 424 2.70 16.43 16.02
N SER A 425 1.85 16.47 17.05
CA SER A 425 2.13 15.77 18.32
C SER A 425 2.07 14.24 18.18
N LEU A 426 1.13 13.73 17.37
CA LEU A 426 0.89 12.31 17.17
C LEU A 426 1.88 11.67 16.20
N THR A 427 2.45 12.42 15.26
CA THR A 427 3.40 11.90 14.25
C THR A 427 4.79 12.50 14.38
N ASP A 428 5.17 12.93 15.59
CA ASP A 428 6.50 13.43 15.89
C ASP A 428 7.58 12.36 15.65
N GLY A 429 8.48 12.65 14.71
CA GLY A 429 9.61 11.80 14.31
C GLY A 429 10.58 11.47 15.43
N ALA A 430 10.63 12.28 16.49
CA ALA A 430 11.46 11.99 17.67
C ALA A 430 10.98 10.76 18.45
N PHE A 431 9.71 10.37 18.27
CA PHE A 431 9.05 9.29 19.03
C PHE A 431 8.65 8.09 18.15
N VAL A 432 9.25 7.94 16.96
CA VAL A 432 8.98 6.78 16.08
C VAL A 432 9.22 5.46 16.80
N GLU A 433 10.28 5.36 17.61
CA GLU A 433 10.59 4.15 18.37
C GLU A 433 9.48 3.83 19.39
N HIS A 434 9.08 4.81 20.19
CA HIS A 434 8.03 4.66 21.20
C HIS A 434 6.69 4.27 20.59
N ASP A 435 6.27 4.98 19.53
CA ASP A 435 5.01 4.75 18.86
C ASP A 435 5.01 3.38 18.14
N ALA A 436 6.17 2.94 17.64
CA ALA A 436 6.34 1.60 17.09
C ALA A 436 6.19 0.51 18.14
N TYR A 437 6.74 0.70 19.36
CA TYR A 437 6.54 -0.25 20.46
C TYR A 437 5.07 -0.43 20.80
N ALA A 438 4.35 0.68 20.99
CA ALA A 438 2.94 0.66 21.37
C ALA A 438 2.07 -0.05 20.32
N LEU A 439 2.33 0.20 19.02
CA LEU A 439 1.66 -0.51 17.93
C LEU A 439 2.05 -1.99 17.87
N PHE A 440 3.34 -2.29 17.99
CA PHE A 440 3.86 -3.65 17.90
C PHE A 440 3.32 -4.53 19.02
N GLU A 441 3.23 -4.02 20.25
CA GLU A 441 2.63 -4.73 21.36
C GLU A 441 1.17 -5.11 21.08
N GLN A 442 0.38 -4.18 20.52
CA GLN A 442 -1.01 -4.45 20.15
C GLN A 442 -1.14 -5.50 19.04
N VAL A 443 -0.24 -5.49 18.05
CA VAL A 443 -0.19 -6.53 17.00
C VAL A 443 0.15 -7.88 17.61
N MET A 444 1.20 -7.94 18.44
CA MET A 444 1.66 -9.20 19.01
C MET A 444 0.69 -9.79 20.03
N GLN A 445 -0.06 -8.96 20.77
CA GLN A 445 -1.11 -9.41 21.68
C GLN A 445 -2.18 -10.24 20.94
N ARG A 446 -2.57 -9.79 19.74
CA ARG A 446 -3.58 -10.47 18.89
C ARG A 446 -3.01 -11.70 18.21
N MET A 447 -1.71 -11.68 17.89
CA MET A 447 -1.00 -12.81 17.29
C MET A 447 -0.43 -13.80 18.33
N ALA A 448 -0.63 -13.57 19.63
CA ALA A 448 0.04 -14.34 20.69
C ALA A 448 -0.21 -15.85 20.57
N THR A 449 -1.40 -16.28 20.14
CA THR A 449 -1.76 -17.69 19.94
C THR A 449 -0.93 -18.39 18.86
N ILE A 450 -0.44 -17.65 17.86
CA ILE A 450 0.40 -18.17 16.76
C ILE A 450 1.84 -18.40 17.24
N TYR A 451 2.29 -17.62 18.21
CA TYR A 451 3.66 -17.68 18.75
C TYR A 451 3.76 -18.51 20.04
N CYS A 452 2.67 -18.68 20.78
CA CYS A 452 2.57 -19.44 22.03
C CYS A 452 1.73 -20.71 21.87
N PRO A 453 2.33 -21.87 21.56
CA PRO A 453 1.59 -23.13 21.46
C PRO A 453 1.08 -23.67 22.82
N HIS A 454 1.57 -23.14 23.95
CA HIS A 454 1.15 -23.55 25.29
C HIS A 454 0.77 -22.32 26.14
N PRO A 455 -0.53 -21.97 26.26
CA PRO A 455 -0.94 -21.00 27.25
C PRO A 455 -0.59 -21.56 28.64
N SER A 456 0.14 -20.78 29.43
CA SER A 456 0.50 -21.10 30.80
C SER A 456 -0.76 -21.39 31.59
N THR A 457 -1.04 -22.68 31.79
CA THR A 457 -2.01 -23.11 32.79
C THR A 457 -1.36 -22.84 34.14
N SER A 458 -2.11 -22.16 35.02
CA SER A 458 -1.72 -21.88 36.41
C SER A 458 -1.06 -23.09 37.09
N PRO A 459 -0.09 -22.88 38.01
CA PRO A 459 0.65 -23.95 38.66
C PRO A 459 -0.21 -24.63 39.73
N THR A 460 -1.21 -25.41 39.31
CA THR A 460 -1.96 -26.27 40.23
C THR A 460 -2.30 -27.60 39.57
N LYS A 461 -1.56 -28.62 40.04
CA LYS A 461 -1.74 -30.08 39.94
C LYS A 461 -1.09 -30.79 38.73
N PRO A 462 -0.20 -31.77 38.98
CA PRO A 462 0.31 -32.66 37.95
C PRO A 462 -0.77 -33.68 37.59
N SER A 463 -1.35 -33.59 36.40
CA SER A 463 -2.20 -34.65 35.84
C SER A 463 -1.34 -35.60 35.00
N THR A 464 -1.22 -36.84 35.46
CA THR A 464 -0.60 -37.98 34.79
C THR A 464 -1.46 -38.46 33.62
N SER A 465 -1.20 -37.95 32.40
CA SER A 465 -1.56 -38.62 31.14
C SER A 465 -0.88 -37.91 29.95
N PRO A 466 -0.14 -38.60 29.06
CA PRO A 466 0.45 -38.02 27.86
C PRO A 466 -0.60 -38.03 26.74
N SER A 467 -1.60 -37.15 26.84
CA SER A 467 -2.50 -36.83 25.72
C SER A 467 -2.04 -35.49 25.15
N CYS A 468 -1.51 -35.53 23.93
CA CYS A 468 -1.08 -34.37 23.18
C CYS A 468 -2.28 -33.43 22.98
N LYS A 469 -2.36 -32.34 23.76
CA LYS A 469 -3.39 -31.32 23.54
C LYS A 469 -2.99 -30.56 22.27
N GLU A 470 -3.80 -30.65 21.22
CA GLU A 470 -3.63 -29.87 20.00
C GLU A 470 -3.42 -28.39 20.35
N THR A 471 -2.38 -27.79 19.79
CA THR A 471 -2.05 -26.39 20.03
C THR A 471 -3.08 -25.50 19.32
N ALA A 472 -3.36 -24.31 19.87
CA ALA A 472 -4.32 -23.37 19.25
C ALA A 472 -3.93 -23.02 17.80
N LEU A 473 -2.63 -22.98 17.51
CA LEU A 473 -2.08 -22.83 16.16
C LEU A 473 -2.49 -23.98 15.23
N HIS A 474 -2.27 -25.23 15.66
CA HIS A 474 -2.65 -26.39 14.84
C HIS A 474 -4.15 -26.40 14.58
N ALA A 475 -4.98 -26.12 15.59
CA ALA A 475 -6.43 -25.98 15.42
C ALA A 475 -6.81 -24.86 14.43
N GLN A 476 -6.07 -23.74 14.40
CA GLN A 476 -6.30 -22.67 13.42
C GLN A 476 -5.94 -23.11 12.00
N LEU A 477 -4.81 -23.77 11.81
CA LEU A 477 -4.35 -24.29 10.51
C LEU A 477 -5.33 -25.33 9.95
N GLU A 478 -5.71 -26.30 10.78
CA GLU A 478 -6.71 -27.32 10.44
C GLU A 478 -8.08 -26.71 10.15
N ARG A 479 -8.48 -25.65 10.86
CA ARG A 479 -9.74 -24.96 10.57
C ARG A 479 -9.70 -24.27 9.20
N ILE A 480 -8.58 -23.65 8.83
CA ILE A 480 -8.47 -23.04 7.49
C ILE A 480 -8.55 -24.13 6.42
N HIS A 481 -7.87 -25.26 6.61
CA HIS A 481 -7.85 -26.36 5.65
C HIS A 481 -9.16 -27.15 5.58
N ASN A 482 -9.62 -27.69 6.70
CA ASN A 482 -10.75 -28.63 6.75
C ASN A 482 -12.12 -27.96 6.77
N HIS A 483 -12.20 -26.69 7.17
CA HIS A 483 -13.46 -25.95 7.24
C HIS A 483 -13.54 -24.91 6.13
N TRP A 484 -12.65 -23.91 6.13
CA TRP A 484 -12.76 -22.81 5.17
C TRP A 484 -12.50 -23.28 3.74
N LEU A 485 -11.36 -23.92 3.46
CA LEU A 485 -11.06 -24.39 2.11
C LEU A 485 -12.07 -25.44 1.64
N ARG A 486 -12.51 -26.34 2.52
CA ARG A 486 -13.54 -27.33 2.20
C ARG A 486 -14.86 -26.70 1.76
N GLN A 487 -15.30 -25.61 2.40
CA GLN A 487 -16.54 -24.92 2.04
C GLN A 487 -16.48 -24.36 0.61
N TRP A 488 -15.31 -23.89 0.19
CA TRP A 488 -15.12 -23.24 -1.11
C TRP A 488 -14.70 -24.20 -2.22
N ASP A 489 -13.82 -25.15 -1.93
CA ASP A 489 -13.30 -26.12 -2.90
C ASP A 489 -12.87 -27.43 -2.22
N VAL A 490 -13.83 -28.35 -2.13
CA VAL A 490 -13.59 -29.72 -1.62
C VAL A 490 -12.56 -30.47 -2.46
N GLN A 491 -12.51 -30.24 -3.78
CA GLN A 491 -11.61 -30.97 -4.67
C GLN A 491 -10.15 -30.57 -4.40
N LEU A 492 -9.89 -29.27 -4.27
CA LEU A 492 -8.56 -28.75 -3.97
C LEU A 492 -8.08 -29.20 -2.58
N MET A 493 -8.96 -29.15 -1.58
CA MET A 493 -8.66 -29.66 -0.22
C MET A 493 -8.25 -31.14 -0.26
N GLN A 494 -9.07 -32.00 -0.89
CA GLN A 494 -8.78 -33.43 -1.00
C GLN A 494 -7.50 -33.72 -1.79
N HIS A 495 -7.17 -32.90 -2.78
CA HIS A 495 -5.94 -33.05 -3.55
C HIS A 495 -4.69 -32.79 -2.70
N LEU A 496 -4.72 -31.74 -1.87
CA LEU A 496 -3.64 -31.45 -0.90
C LEU A 496 -3.49 -32.59 0.12
N ASP A 497 -4.60 -33.14 0.61
CA ASP A 497 -4.61 -34.32 1.50
C ASP A 497 -4.03 -35.57 0.84
N THR A 498 -4.38 -35.81 -0.43
CA THR A 498 -3.91 -36.96 -1.20
C THR A 498 -2.40 -36.89 -1.44
N LEU A 499 -1.86 -35.68 -1.62
CA LEU A 499 -0.43 -35.43 -1.72
C LEU A 499 0.27 -35.38 -0.34
N HIS A 500 -0.47 -35.57 0.75
CA HIS A 500 0.01 -35.53 2.14
C HIS A 500 0.78 -34.24 2.45
N ILE A 501 0.25 -33.09 2.02
CA ILE A 501 0.86 -31.78 2.28
C ILE A 501 0.23 -31.17 3.53
N PRO A 502 0.95 -31.09 4.66
CA PRO A 502 0.38 -30.54 5.89
C PRO A 502 0.07 -29.04 5.75
N PRO A 503 -1.02 -28.53 6.34
CA PRO A 503 -1.38 -27.12 6.34
C PRO A 503 -0.25 -26.19 6.82
N GLU A 504 0.56 -26.63 7.77
CA GLU A 504 1.72 -25.90 8.31
C GLU A 504 2.70 -25.45 7.22
N VAL A 505 2.85 -26.24 6.14
CA VAL A 505 3.90 -26.02 5.14
C VAL A 505 3.62 -24.77 4.28
N TYR A 506 2.35 -24.43 4.07
CA TYR A 506 1.97 -23.28 3.26
C TYR A 506 1.29 -22.17 4.08
N LEU A 507 0.50 -22.48 5.10
CA LEU A 507 -0.22 -21.48 5.89
C LEU A 507 0.64 -20.82 6.97
N LEU A 508 1.54 -21.55 7.64
CA LEU A 508 2.21 -21.04 8.85
C LEU A 508 2.94 -19.72 8.60
N ARG A 509 3.66 -19.63 7.48
CA ARG A 509 4.38 -18.41 7.09
C ARG A 509 3.43 -17.26 6.80
N TRP A 510 2.33 -17.52 6.11
CA TRP A 510 1.32 -16.50 5.76
C TRP A 510 0.64 -15.94 7.00
N LEU A 511 0.22 -16.81 7.92
CA LEU A 511 -0.40 -16.41 9.19
C LEU A 511 0.57 -15.68 10.12
N ARG A 512 1.75 -16.30 10.38
CA ARG A 512 2.74 -15.78 11.33
C ARG A 512 3.33 -14.44 10.91
N LEU A 513 3.31 -14.11 9.63
CA LEU A 513 3.88 -12.86 9.12
C LEU A 513 2.85 -11.93 8.50
N LEU A 514 1.54 -12.21 8.66
CA LEU A 514 0.45 -11.44 8.06
C LEU A 514 0.73 -11.14 6.57
N LEU A 515 1.16 -12.17 5.83
CA LEU A 515 1.55 -12.14 4.42
C LEU A 515 2.69 -11.17 4.06
N ALA A 516 3.41 -10.60 5.04
CA ALA A 516 4.42 -9.58 4.80
C ALA A 516 5.55 -10.06 3.86
N ARG A 517 5.86 -11.36 3.84
CA ARG A 517 6.91 -11.92 2.99
C ARG A 517 6.48 -12.22 1.55
N GLU A 518 5.18 -12.17 1.25
CA GLU A 518 4.68 -12.41 -0.10
C GLU A 518 4.64 -11.14 -0.94
N PHE A 519 4.67 -9.98 -0.28
CA PHE A 519 4.38 -8.69 -0.90
C PHE A 519 5.46 -7.65 -0.58
N GLN A 520 5.56 -6.65 -1.47
CA GLN A 520 6.40 -5.49 -1.24
C GLN A 520 5.82 -4.59 -0.15
N MET A 521 6.64 -3.71 0.42
CA MET A 521 6.28 -2.89 1.59
C MET A 521 4.92 -2.17 1.47
N PHE A 522 4.68 -1.47 0.37
CA PHE A 522 3.43 -0.73 0.13
C PHE A 522 2.20 -1.64 0.02
N GLN A 523 2.38 -2.79 -0.63
CA GLN A 523 1.34 -3.80 -0.78
C GLN A 523 1.01 -4.44 0.57
N VAL A 524 2.01 -4.63 1.44
CA VAL A 524 1.80 -5.09 2.82
C VAL A 524 0.99 -4.07 3.62
N TRP A 525 1.24 -2.77 3.47
CA TRP A 525 0.41 -1.75 4.11
C TRP A 525 -1.05 -1.80 3.65
N ALA A 526 -1.31 -1.94 2.36
CA ALA A 526 -2.68 -2.08 1.85
C ALA A 526 -3.37 -3.36 2.38
N LEU A 527 -2.64 -4.46 2.51
CA LEU A 527 -3.16 -5.68 3.13
C LEU A 527 -3.49 -5.46 4.60
N TRP A 528 -2.61 -4.79 5.34
CA TRP A 528 -2.78 -4.52 6.76
C TRP A 528 -3.90 -3.50 7.03
N ASP A 529 -4.10 -2.54 6.12
CA ASP A 529 -5.29 -1.66 6.13
C ASP A 529 -6.57 -2.51 6.15
N ALA A 530 -6.67 -3.51 5.27
CA ALA A 530 -7.82 -4.41 5.23
C ALA A 530 -7.93 -5.33 6.46
N ILE A 531 -6.81 -5.92 6.92
CA ILE A 531 -6.79 -6.82 8.09
C ILE A 531 -7.23 -6.09 9.35
N PHE A 532 -6.70 -4.90 9.59
CA PHE A 532 -7.02 -4.10 10.77
C PHE A 532 -8.41 -3.46 10.67
N ALA A 533 -8.88 -3.13 9.47
CA ALA A 533 -10.23 -2.61 9.27
C ALA A 533 -11.31 -3.67 9.49
N LEU A 534 -11.13 -4.90 8.97
CA LEU A 534 -12.17 -5.94 8.98
C LEU A 534 -12.13 -6.84 10.22
N SER A 535 -10.95 -7.05 10.80
CA SER A 535 -10.76 -7.90 11.97
C SER A 535 -9.76 -7.26 12.95
N PRO A 536 -10.07 -6.06 13.49
CA PRO A 536 -9.15 -5.32 14.36
C PRO A 536 -8.77 -6.08 15.63
N ASP A 537 -9.60 -7.02 16.11
CA ASP A 537 -9.44 -7.65 17.43
C ASP A 537 -8.62 -8.95 17.40
N ASP A 538 -8.59 -9.65 16.27
CA ASP A 538 -8.00 -10.99 16.18
C ASP A 538 -7.31 -11.32 14.84
N PHE A 539 -7.31 -10.39 13.89
CA PHE A 539 -6.74 -10.55 12.54
C PHE A 539 -7.26 -11.76 11.75
N ARG A 540 -8.46 -12.27 12.07
CA ARG A 540 -9.04 -13.44 11.40
C ARG A 540 -9.28 -13.24 9.91
N PHE A 541 -9.35 -12.01 9.41
CA PHE A 541 -9.46 -11.75 7.98
C PHE A 541 -8.29 -12.36 7.18
N VAL A 542 -7.11 -12.53 7.79
CA VAL A 542 -5.97 -13.19 7.14
C VAL A 542 -6.26 -14.64 6.73
N GLU A 543 -7.20 -15.30 7.39
CA GLU A 543 -7.64 -16.66 7.07
C GLU A 543 -8.38 -16.70 5.73
N ALA A 544 -9.24 -15.70 5.49
CA ALA A 544 -9.92 -15.51 4.21
C ALA A 544 -8.92 -15.22 3.09
N LEU A 545 -7.88 -14.42 3.36
CA LEU A 545 -6.81 -14.15 2.41
C LEU A 545 -6.04 -15.44 2.06
N CYS A 546 -5.73 -16.29 3.05
CA CYS A 546 -5.06 -17.57 2.80
C CYS A 546 -5.87 -18.47 1.84
N VAL A 547 -7.18 -18.55 2.05
CA VAL A 547 -8.09 -19.32 1.17
C VAL A 547 -8.17 -18.70 -0.22
N ALA A 548 -8.27 -17.38 -0.31
CA ALA A 548 -8.28 -16.67 -1.59
C ALA A 548 -7.02 -16.94 -2.44
N ILE A 549 -5.84 -17.01 -1.81
CA ILE A 549 -4.59 -17.39 -2.50
C ILE A 549 -4.69 -18.79 -3.12
N LEU A 550 -5.25 -19.75 -2.38
CA LEU A 550 -5.40 -21.13 -2.86
C LEU A 550 -6.41 -21.22 -4.01
N LEU A 551 -7.53 -20.50 -3.91
CA LEU A 551 -8.59 -20.51 -4.92
C LEU A 551 -8.14 -19.88 -6.24
N GLU A 552 -7.34 -18.82 -6.20
CA GLU A 552 -6.82 -18.21 -7.43
C GLU A 552 -5.90 -19.17 -8.19
N ARG A 553 -5.06 -19.90 -7.46
CA ARG A 553 -4.10 -20.83 -8.04
C ARG A 553 -4.69 -22.22 -8.28
N ARG A 554 -6.00 -22.39 -8.09
CA ARG A 554 -6.70 -23.68 -8.17
C ARG A 554 -6.33 -24.49 -9.41
N ALA A 555 -6.38 -23.89 -10.60
CA ALA A 555 -6.12 -24.59 -11.85
C ALA A 555 -4.68 -25.16 -11.89
N ASP A 556 -3.70 -24.33 -11.51
CA ASP A 556 -2.29 -24.74 -11.45
C ASP A 556 -2.07 -25.83 -10.39
N LEU A 557 -2.65 -25.65 -9.20
CA LEU A 557 -2.49 -26.57 -8.07
C LEU A 557 -3.08 -27.95 -8.41
N LEU A 558 -4.29 -28.02 -8.98
CA LEU A 558 -4.91 -29.28 -9.39
C LEU A 558 -4.17 -29.97 -10.54
N ALA A 559 -3.45 -29.22 -11.38
CA ALA A 559 -2.63 -29.78 -12.45
C ALA A 559 -1.30 -30.37 -11.94
N GLN A 560 -0.84 -29.99 -10.73
CA GLN A 560 0.37 -30.57 -10.14
C GLN A 560 0.06 -31.87 -9.41
N HIS A 561 0.84 -32.91 -9.68
CA HIS A 561 0.72 -34.22 -9.05
C HIS A 561 1.92 -34.59 -8.18
N ASP A 562 2.94 -33.74 -8.11
CA ASP A 562 4.10 -33.92 -7.25
C ASP A 562 4.20 -32.84 -6.17
N VAL A 563 4.70 -33.23 -5.01
CA VAL A 563 4.82 -32.34 -3.84
C VAL A 563 5.76 -31.17 -4.13
N SER A 564 6.83 -31.37 -4.91
CA SER A 564 7.81 -30.31 -5.18
C SER A 564 7.20 -29.18 -6.01
N GLY A 565 6.52 -29.51 -7.12
CA GLY A 565 5.79 -28.57 -7.96
C GLY A 565 4.71 -27.83 -7.16
N MET A 566 3.93 -28.55 -6.36
CA MET A 566 2.92 -27.97 -5.48
C MET A 566 3.50 -26.93 -4.52
N LEU A 567 4.60 -27.28 -3.82
CA LEU A 567 5.26 -26.36 -2.89
C LEU A 567 5.92 -25.16 -3.58
N GLN A 568 6.32 -25.28 -4.85
CA GLN A 568 6.82 -24.14 -5.62
C GLN A 568 5.69 -23.16 -5.96
N LEU A 569 4.52 -23.67 -6.35
CA LEU A 569 3.36 -22.83 -6.60
C LEU A 569 2.88 -22.14 -5.32
N LEU A 570 2.78 -22.86 -4.20
CA LEU A 570 2.36 -22.31 -2.91
C LEU A 570 3.35 -21.29 -2.32
N LYS A 571 4.60 -21.25 -2.79
CA LYS A 571 5.57 -20.21 -2.38
C LYS A 571 5.31 -18.88 -3.06
N ASN A 572 4.60 -18.85 -4.20
CA ASN A 572 4.36 -17.65 -4.97
C ASN A 572 2.86 -17.37 -5.05
N VAL A 573 2.43 -16.25 -4.50
CA VAL A 573 1.01 -15.88 -4.47
C VAL A 573 0.45 -15.59 -5.87
N GLY A 574 1.27 -15.05 -6.78
CA GLY A 574 0.90 -14.91 -8.21
C GLY A 574 -0.22 -13.91 -8.52
N MET A 575 -0.65 -13.09 -7.55
CA MET A 575 -1.70 -12.07 -7.69
C MET A 575 -1.27 -10.75 -7.01
N SER A 576 -1.92 -9.64 -7.36
CA SER A 576 -1.71 -8.36 -6.68
C SER A 576 -2.34 -8.35 -5.28
N SER A 577 -1.85 -7.48 -4.39
CA SER A 577 -2.42 -7.32 -3.04
C SER A 577 -3.87 -6.86 -3.06
N MET A 578 -4.24 -6.01 -4.02
CA MET A 578 -5.61 -5.50 -4.16
C MET A 578 -6.58 -6.59 -4.61
N GLN A 579 -6.20 -7.38 -5.61
CA GLN A 579 -6.98 -8.56 -6.02
C GLN A 579 -7.13 -9.54 -4.86
N LEU A 580 -6.06 -9.77 -4.08
CA LEU A 580 -6.09 -10.64 -2.92
C LEU A 580 -7.12 -10.16 -1.88
N VAL A 581 -7.13 -8.86 -1.55
CA VAL A 581 -8.10 -8.31 -0.59
C VAL A 581 -9.52 -8.45 -1.11
N GLU A 582 -9.76 -8.18 -2.40
CA GLU A 582 -11.09 -8.31 -2.99
C GLU A 582 -11.60 -9.77 -2.98
N CYS A 583 -10.77 -10.72 -3.40
CA CYS A 583 -11.10 -12.14 -3.30
C CYS A 583 -11.29 -12.58 -1.84
N GLY A 584 -10.43 -12.13 -0.93
CA GLY A 584 -10.54 -12.39 0.50
C GLY A 584 -11.83 -11.83 1.11
N ARG A 585 -12.29 -10.64 0.68
CA ARG A 585 -13.57 -10.05 1.11
C ARG A 585 -14.75 -10.90 0.69
N LYS A 586 -14.75 -11.45 -0.53
CA LYS A 586 -15.78 -12.39 -0.99
C LYS A 586 -15.83 -13.64 -0.11
N VAL A 587 -14.66 -14.19 0.21
CA VAL A 587 -14.53 -15.34 1.13
C VAL A 587 -15.06 -15.01 2.52
N TRP A 588 -14.67 -13.85 3.06
CA TRP A 588 -15.05 -13.38 4.39
C TRP A 588 -16.55 -13.12 4.54
N LEU A 589 -17.17 -12.45 3.56
CA LEU A 589 -18.59 -12.09 3.60
C LEU A 589 -19.49 -13.32 3.49
N ALA A 590 -19.12 -14.32 2.70
CA ALA A 590 -19.90 -15.56 2.62
C ALA A 590 -19.87 -16.32 3.96
N ALA A 591 -18.71 -16.39 4.62
CA ALA A 591 -18.57 -17.04 5.92
C ALA A 591 -19.36 -16.33 7.05
N ALA A 592 -19.65 -15.04 6.89
CA ALA A 592 -20.47 -14.26 7.81
C ALA A 592 -21.98 -14.47 7.62
N LEU A 593 -22.42 -15.00 6.46
CA LEU A 593 -23.83 -15.32 6.19
C LEU A 593 -24.23 -16.73 6.66
N ASP A 594 -23.24 -17.60 6.89
CA ASP A 594 -23.43 -18.98 7.35
C ASP A 594 -23.42 -19.14 8.90
N ASN A 595 -23.14 -18.06 9.65
CA ASN A 595 -23.28 -17.98 11.12
C ASN A 595 -24.48 -17.11 11.49
#